data_AF-A0A1F9EMH7-F1
#
_entry.id   AF-A0A1F9EMH7-F1
#
_cell.length_a   1.000
_cell.length_b   1.000
_cell.length_c   1.000
_cell.angle_alpha   90.00
_cell.angle_beta   90.00
_cell.angle_gamma   90.00
#
_symmetry.space_group_name_H-M   'P 1'
#
loop_
_entity.id
_entity.type
_entity.pdbx_description
1 polymer ?
#
loop_
_entity_poly.entity_id
_entity_poly.type
_entity_poly.pdbx_seq_one_letter_code
_entity_poly.pdbx_strand_id
1 'polypeptide(L)'
;MDNAEEVRALLKKYGVKLVFSGHRHISTRYQHVDDIYHFITPAISTYPMRYTVYEMTPKELGWEVKDVPASAEVWELAKKNFLANKWWRGPDHAETPEGNQKYLEFYESPTTLKGKVTYK
;
A
#
# COMPACT_ATOMS: atom_id res chain seq x y z
N MET A 1 -2.66 14.05 9.92
CA MET A 1 -1.54 13.48 10.70
C MET A 1 -0.99 14.61 11.51
N ASP A 2 -0.67 14.35 12.77
CA ASP A 2 -0.01 15.35 13.61
C ASP A 2 1.45 15.46 13.16
N ASN A 3 1.99 16.69 13.16
CA ASN A 3 3.39 17.02 12.90
C ASN A 3 3.95 16.57 11.53
N ALA A 4 3.09 16.50 10.50
CA ALA A 4 3.49 16.00 9.18
C ALA A 4 4.56 16.87 8.51
N GLU A 5 4.53 18.19 8.75
CA GLU A 5 5.48 19.14 8.16
C GLU A 5 6.87 19.00 8.78
N GLU A 6 6.93 18.86 10.10
CA GLU A 6 8.16 18.67 10.86
C GLU A 6 8.85 17.37 10.49
N VAL A 7 8.08 16.27 10.35
CA VAL A 7 8.63 14.99 9.89
C VAL A 7 9.17 15.11 8.47
N ARG A 8 8.45 15.76 7.55
CA ARG A 8 8.94 15.99 6.18
C ARG A 8 10.23 16.80 6.16
N ALA A 9 10.31 17.87 6.96
CA ALA A 9 11.50 18.69 7.08
C ALA A 9 12.70 17.87 7.61
N LEU A 10 12.47 16.99 8.58
CA LEU A 10 13.49 16.10 9.12
C LEU A 10 14.00 15.09 8.09
N LEU A 11 13.09 14.42 7.38
CA LEU A 11 13.44 13.45 6.32
C LEU A 11 14.29 14.11 5.23
N LYS A 12 13.92 15.33 4.82
CA LYS A 12 14.67 16.12 3.85
C LYS A 12 16.05 16.51 4.39
N LYS A 13 16.14 16.97 5.64
CA LYS A 13 17.41 17.35 6.29
C LYS A 13 18.43 16.22 6.26
N TYR A 14 18.00 14.97 6.40
CA TYR A 14 18.87 13.80 6.40
C TYR A 14 19.01 13.12 5.03
N GLY A 15 18.45 13.72 3.96
CA GLY A 15 18.59 13.20 2.60
C GLY A 15 17.91 11.85 2.39
N VAL A 16 16.84 11.56 3.13
CA VAL A 16 16.08 10.31 2.99
C VAL A 16 15.49 10.22 1.60
N LYS A 17 15.66 9.08 0.92
CA LYS A 17 15.14 8.85 -0.44
C LYS A 17 13.90 7.97 -0.48
N LEU A 18 13.71 7.13 0.54
CA LEU A 18 12.65 6.13 0.61
C LEU A 18 12.03 6.15 2.01
N VAL A 19 10.70 6.14 2.09
CA VAL A 19 9.94 5.95 3.32
C VAL A 19 8.98 4.79 3.12
N PHE A 20 8.99 3.83 4.02
CA PHE A 20 8.04 2.71 4.03
C PHE A 20 7.05 2.90 5.18
N SER A 21 5.76 2.81 4.88
CA SER A 21 4.69 3.00 5.84
C SER A 21 3.62 1.93 5.69
N GLY A 22 2.86 1.65 6.75
CA GLY A 22 1.76 0.69 6.75
C GLY A 22 0.43 1.36 7.13
N HIS A 23 -0.32 0.72 8.03
CA HIS A 23 -1.55 1.23 8.67
C HIS A 23 -2.79 1.38 7.76
N ARG A 24 -2.62 1.74 6.48
CA ARG A 24 -3.74 1.89 5.54
C ARG A 24 -4.29 0.58 4.97
N HIS A 25 -3.52 -0.51 5.10
CA HIS A 25 -3.87 -1.86 4.65
C HIS A 25 -4.17 -1.97 3.14
N ILE A 26 -3.73 -0.98 2.36
CA ILE A 26 -3.75 -1.01 0.90
C ILE A 26 -2.53 -1.80 0.43
N SER A 27 -2.63 -2.49 -0.70
CA SER A 27 -1.49 -3.12 -1.36
C SER A 27 -0.41 -2.10 -1.75
N THR A 28 0.76 -2.58 -2.14
CA THR A 28 1.93 -1.74 -2.32
C THR A 28 1.68 -0.65 -3.32
N ARG A 29 1.91 0.60 -2.92
CA ARG A 29 1.81 1.79 -3.76
C ARG A 29 2.88 2.78 -3.34
N TYR A 30 3.16 3.74 -4.19
CA TYR A 30 4.03 4.84 -3.81
C TYR A 30 3.58 6.18 -4.39
N GLN A 31 4.08 7.24 -3.76
CA GLN A 31 4.05 8.60 -4.28
C GLN A 31 5.48 9.17 -4.23
N HIS A 32 5.80 10.07 -5.14
CA HIS A 32 7.07 10.79 -5.14
C HIS A 32 6.82 12.25 -4.76
N VAL A 33 7.32 12.67 -3.60
CA VAL A 33 7.08 14.00 -3.02
C VAL A 33 8.39 14.50 -2.41
N ASP A 34 8.78 15.74 -2.72
CA ASP A 34 10.02 16.37 -2.21
C ASP A 34 11.32 15.56 -2.41
N ASP A 35 11.45 14.87 -3.55
CA ASP A 35 12.60 13.97 -3.85
C ASP A 35 12.65 12.71 -2.96
N ILE A 36 11.52 12.36 -2.32
CA ILE A 36 11.37 11.16 -1.48
C ILE A 36 10.25 10.28 -2.05
N TYR A 37 10.52 8.99 -2.23
CA TYR A 37 9.49 8.01 -2.54
C TYR A 37 8.85 7.48 -1.26
N HIS A 38 7.56 7.75 -1.09
CA HIS A 38 6.75 7.28 0.03
C HIS A 38 5.97 6.04 -0.40
N PHE A 39 6.41 4.88 0.08
CA PHE A 39 5.76 3.59 -0.13
C PHE A 39 4.76 3.29 1.00
N ILE A 40 3.61 2.77 0.61
CA ILE A 40 2.68 2.07 1.50
C ILE A 40 2.90 0.57 1.28
N THR A 41 2.98 -0.21 2.37
CA THR A 41 3.10 -1.67 2.34
C THR A 41 1.79 -2.34 2.78
N PRO A 42 1.46 -3.51 2.19
CA PRO A 42 0.27 -4.27 2.54
C PRO A 42 0.32 -4.79 3.97
N ALA A 43 -0.86 -4.98 4.55
CA ALA A 43 -1.01 -5.77 5.76
C ALA A 43 -1.08 -7.26 5.41
N ILE A 44 -0.35 -8.07 6.16
CA ILE A 44 -0.35 -9.54 6.02
C ILE A 44 -1.67 -10.12 6.55
N SER A 45 -2.25 -9.51 7.59
CA SER A 45 -3.37 -10.07 8.37
C SER A 45 -4.77 -9.65 7.92
N THR A 46 -4.89 -8.73 6.96
CA THR A 46 -6.20 -8.27 6.46
C THR A 46 -6.17 -8.20 4.95
N TYR A 47 -7.33 -8.35 4.30
CA TYR A 47 -7.43 -8.23 2.84
C TYR A 47 -6.73 -6.94 2.32
N PRO A 48 -5.92 -7.02 1.25
CA PRO A 48 -5.70 -8.16 0.36
C PRO A 48 -4.56 -9.10 0.78
N MET A 49 -4.24 -9.25 2.08
CA MET A 49 -3.31 -10.24 2.64
C MET A 49 -2.03 -10.47 1.81
N ARG A 50 -1.21 -9.43 1.73
CA ARG A 50 0.00 -9.42 0.89
C ARG A 50 1.23 -9.03 1.69
N TYR A 51 2.39 -9.32 1.13
CA TYR A 51 3.68 -8.78 1.54
C TYR A 51 4.47 -8.31 0.33
N THR A 52 5.54 -7.55 0.55
CA THR A 52 6.39 -7.03 -0.53
C THR A 52 7.82 -7.45 -0.31
N VAL A 53 8.42 -8.00 -1.35
CA VAL A 53 9.86 -8.24 -1.42
C VAL A 53 10.49 -7.04 -2.12
N TYR A 54 11.47 -6.43 -1.46
CA TYR A 54 12.22 -5.31 -2.00
C TYR A 54 13.63 -5.73 -2.34
N GLU A 55 14.11 -5.27 -3.49
CA GLU A 55 15.52 -5.34 -3.88
C GLU A 55 16.06 -3.91 -3.89
N MET A 56 17.04 -3.63 -3.04
CA MET A 56 17.52 -2.28 -2.79
C MET A 56 19.01 -2.17 -3.02
N THR A 57 19.42 -1.14 -3.76
CA THR A 57 20.82 -0.72 -3.89
C THR A 57 20.94 0.75 -3.50
N PRO A 58 22.14 1.35 -3.42
CA PRO A 58 22.27 2.78 -3.14
C PRO A 58 21.59 3.73 -4.15
N LYS A 59 21.12 3.25 -5.31
CA LYS A 59 20.54 4.10 -6.38
C LYS A 59 19.14 3.69 -6.82
N GLU A 60 18.66 2.52 -6.39
CA GLU A 60 17.41 1.97 -6.89
C GLU A 60 16.67 1.15 -5.85
N LEU A 61 15.36 1.03 -6.08
CA LEU A 61 14.48 0.13 -5.37
C LEU A 61 13.62 -0.60 -6.40
N GLY A 62 13.82 -1.91 -6.50
CA GLY A 62 12.88 -2.83 -7.14
C GLY A 62 11.92 -3.42 -6.10
N TRP A 63 10.70 -3.75 -6.52
CA TRP A 63 9.76 -4.47 -5.65
C TRP A 63 8.91 -5.46 -6.41
N GLU A 64 8.48 -6.49 -5.67
CA GLU A 64 7.46 -7.44 -6.09
C GLU A 64 6.54 -7.77 -4.90
N VAL A 65 5.23 -7.71 -5.14
CA VAL A 65 4.18 -8.00 -4.17
C VAL A 65 3.76 -9.45 -4.32
N LYS A 66 3.62 -10.13 -3.19
CA LYS A 66 3.24 -11.53 -3.11
C LYS A 66 2.01 -11.69 -2.23
N ASP A 67 1.12 -12.56 -2.65
CA ASP A 67 0.00 -13.01 -1.84
C ASP A 67 0.51 -13.90 -0.70
N VAL A 68 -0.10 -13.75 0.48
CA VAL A 68 0.15 -14.65 1.61
C VAL A 68 -0.37 -16.04 1.26
N PRO A 69 0.43 -17.11 1.43
CA PRO A 69 -0.02 -18.47 1.16
C PRO A 69 -1.05 -18.89 2.19
N ALA A 70 -2.32 -18.91 1.78
CA ALA A 70 -3.46 -19.31 2.60
C ALA A 70 -4.50 -20.03 1.73
N SER A 71 -5.41 -20.78 2.35
CA SER A 71 -6.49 -21.44 1.62
C SER A 71 -7.45 -20.42 1.00
N ALA A 72 -8.16 -20.82 -0.06
CA ALA A 72 -9.19 -19.99 -0.69
C ALA A 72 -10.25 -19.53 0.31
N GLU A 73 -10.63 -20.39 1.26
CA GLU A 73 -11.60 -20.08 2.31
C GLU A 73 -11.15 -18.90 3.20
N VAL A 74 -9.85 -18.82 3.52
CA VAL A 74 -9.29 -17.71 4.30
C VAL A 74 -9.32 -16.42 3.49
N TRP A 75 -8.98 -16.49 2.19
CA TRP A 75 -9.04 -15.35 1.28
C TRP A 75 -10.46 -14.81 1.09
N GLU A 76 -11.43 -15.70 0.88
CA GLU A 76 -12.84 -15.32 0.76
C GLU A 76 -13.39 -14.74 2.06
N LEU A 77 -13.02 -15.30 3.22
CA LEU A 77 -13.41 -14.76 4.52
C LEU A 77 -12.81 -13.36 4.75
N ALA A 78 -11.52 -13.18 4.44
CA ALA A 78 -10.86 -11.88 4.56
C ALA A 78 -11.53 -10.83 3.67
N LYS A 79 -11.82 -11.18 2.41
CA LYS A 79 -12.51 -10.31 1.44
C LYS A 79 -13.91 -9.93 1.91
N LYS A 80 -14.67 -10.91 2.40
CA LYS A 80 -16.01 -10.70 2.97
C LYS A 80 -15.96 -9.74 4.16
N ASN A 81 -15.05 -9.96 5.10
CA ASN A 81 -14.88 -9.10 6.28
C ASN A 81 -14.45 -7.68 5.90
N PHE A 82 -13.57 -7.55 4.90
CA PHE A 82 -13.15 -6.26 4.37
C PHE A 82 -14.32 -5.47 3.76
N LEU A 83 -15.15 -6.11 2.93
CA LEU A 83 -16.31 -5.47 2.32
C LEU A 83 -17.39 -5.05 3.33
N ALA A 84 -17.54 -5.81 4.41
CA ALA A 84 -18.45 -5.52 5.52
C ALA A 84 -17.96 -4.36 6.43
N ASN A 85 -16.65 -4.11 6.47
CA ASN A 85 -16.08 -3.03 7.26
C ASN A 85 -16.16 -1.68 6.53
N LYS A 86 -16.89 -0.73 7.12
CA LYS A 86 -17.13 0.60 6.54
C LYS A 86 -16.10 1.66 6.93
N TRP A 87 -15.19 1.36 7.88
CA TRP A 87 -14.25 2.34 8.44
C TRP A 87 -13.37 2.99 7.38
N TRP A 88 -12.89 2.20 6.42
CA TRP A 88 -11.99 2.67 5.38
C TRP A 88 -12.68 2.97 4.04
N ARG A 89 -14.00 2.78 3.96
CA ARG A 89 -14.76 2.97 2.73
C ARG A 89 -14.94 4.47 2.48
N GLY A 90 -14.28 4.98 1.44
CA GLY A 90 -14.40 6.37 1.01
C GLY A 90 -15.72 6.67 0.26
N PRO A 91 -16.04 7.96 0.04
CA PRO A 91 -17.27 8.38 -0.64
C PRO A 91 -17.39 7.86 -2.08
N ASP A 92 -16.27 7.63 -2.76
CA ASP A 92 -16.23 7.11 -4.14
C ASP A 92 -16.50 5.60 -4.26
N HIS A 93 -16.72 4.93 -3.12
CA HIS A 93 -16.83 3.49 -2.99
C HIS A 93 -18.17 3.09 -2.39
N ALA A 94 -19.29 3.55 -2.98
CA ALA A 94 -20.64 3.23 -2.51
C ALA A 94 -20.87 1.72 -2.30
N GLU A 95 -21.78 1.35 -1.40
CA GLU A 95 -22.12 -0.06 -1.09
C GLU A 95 -23.04 -0.66 -2.17
N THR A 96 -22.55 -0.65 -3.41
CA THR A 96 -23.14 -1.28 -4.59
C THR A 96 -22.15 -2.27 -5.20
N PRO A 97 -22.56 -3.16 -6.12
CA PRO A 97 -21.63 -4.05 -6.82
C PRO A 97 -20.45 -3.29 -7.47
N GLU A 98 -20.72 -2.18 -8.16
CA GLU A 98 -19.71 -1.36 -8.84
C GLU A 98 -18.81 -0.64 -7.84
N GLY A 99 -19.37 -0.10 -6.76
CA GLY A 99 -18.60 0.56 -5.72
C GLY A 99 -17.73 -0.41 -4.92
N ASN A 100 -18.20 -1.64 -4.69
CA ASN A 100 -17.41 -2.73 -4.12
C ASN A 100 -16.26 -3.13 -5.02
N GLN A 101 -16.49 -3.22 -6.34
CA GLN A 101 -15.43 -3.53 -7.29
C GLN A 101 -14.35 -2.44 -7.30
N LYS A 102 -14.74 -1.16 -7.33
CA LYS A 102 -13.80 -0.03 -7.22
C LYS A 102 -13.03 -0.03 -5.90
N TYR A 103 -13.71 -0.36 -4.80
CA TYR A 103 -13.08 -0.44 -3.48
C TYR A 103 -12.03 -1.55 -3.43
N LEU A 104 -12.35 -2.73 -3.96
CA LEU A 104 -11.42 -3.84 -4.07
C LEU A 104 -10.22 -3.48 -4.94
N GLU A 105 -10.44 -2.91 -6.13
CA GLU A 105 -9.36 -2.48 -7.03
C GLU A 105 -8.47 -1.42 -6.35
N PHE A 106 -9.07 -0.49 -5.61
CA PHE A 106 -8.32 0.48 -4.82
C PHE A 106 -7.52 -0.19 -3.69
N TYR A 107 -7.94 -1.29 -3.09
CA TYR A 107 -7.12 -1.94 -2.05
C TYR A 107 -6.11 -2.93 -2.61
N GLU A 108 -6.44 -3.60 -3.70
CA GLU A 108 -5.60 -4.59 -4.35
C GLU A 108 -4.48 -3.96 -5.17
N SER A 109 -4.69 -2.76 -5.72
CA SER A 109 -3.67 -2.06 -6.51
C SER A 109 -2.93 -2.92 -7.55
N PRO A 110 -3.66 -3.58 -8.47
CA PRO A 110 -3.06 -4.56 -9.38
C PRO A 110 -1.94 -3.98 -10.27
N THR A 111 -1.96 -2.67 -10.52
CA THR A 111 -0.98 -1.97 -11.37
C THR A 111 0.37 -1.74 -10.71
N THR A 112 0.49 -1.92 -9.40
CA THR A 112 1.72 -1.62 -8.63
C THR A 112 2.29 -2.85 -7.93
N LEU A 113 1.87 -4.05 -8.32
CA LEU A 113 2.37 -5.31 -7.77
C LEU A 113 3.85 -5.56 -8.05
N LYS A 114 4.42 -4.91 -9.05
CA LYS A 114 5.86 -4.93 -9.30
C LYS A 114 6.30 -3.60 -9.89
N GLY A 115 7.55 -3.25 -9.68
CA GLY A 115 8.11 -2.06 -10.30
C GLY A 115 9.53 -1.78 -9.85
N LYS A 116 10.03 -0.64 -10.33
CA LYS A 116 11.36 -0.15 -10.02
C LYS A 116 11.35 1.37 -10.03
N VAL A 117 12.04 1.97 -9.07
CA VAL A 117 12.33 3.41 -9.04
C VAL A 117 13.83 3.62 -8.87
N THR A 118 14.31 4.75 -9.39
CA THR A 118 15.68 5.20 -9.21
C THR A 118 15.68 6.53 -8.44
N TYR A 119 16.67 6.69 -7.57
CA TYR A 119 16.90 7.92 -6.82
C TYR A 119 18.34 8.37 -7.01
N LYS A 120 18.51 9.70 -7.08
CA LYS A 120 19.79 10.37 -7.25
C LYS A 120 20.39 10.76 -5.92
#